data_AF-A0A382D7G8-F1
#
_entry.id   AF-A0A382D7G8-F1
#
_cell.length_a   1.000
_cell.length_b   1.000
_cell.length_c   1.000
_cell.angle_alpha   90.00
_cell.angle_beta   90.00
_cell.angle_gamma   90.00
#
_symmetry.space_group_name_H-M   'P 1'
#
loop_
_entity.id
_entity.type
_entity.pdbx_description
1 polymer ?
#
loop_
_entity_poly.entity_id
_entity_poly.type
_entity_poly.pdbx_seq_one_letter_code
_entity_poly.pdbx_strand_id
1 'polypeptide(L)'
;MTLIEILAQPWNQYRQGIIFSIQKGDFDAAIVMLLGMCKVLPEQYRPVLPPIPSAKNLNEDFMLKQDKWSWCTVSLQSVEDSISRWIHDNFDRVAMGT
;
A
#
# COMPACT_ATOMS: atom_id res chain seq x y z
N MET A 1 4.95 23.10 9.00
CA MET A 1 4.95 22.03 7.99
C MET A 1 4.54 20.75 8.71
N THR A 2 3.31 20.31 8.50
CA THR A 2 2.71 19.21 9.27
C THR A 2 3.33 17.88 8.82
N LEU A 3 3.40 16.87 9.71
CA LEU A 3 3.94 15.53 9.37
C LEU A 3 3.26 14.93 8.12
N ILE A 4 1.98 15.24 7.91
CA ILE A 4 1.20 14.84 6.74
C ILE A 4 1.83 15.35 5.43
N GLU A 5 2.30 16.60 5.38
CA GLU A 5 2.92 17.19 4.20
C GLU A 5 4.27 16.52 3.86
N ILE A 6 5.05 16.13 4.86
CA ILE A 6 6.32 15.42 4.67
C ILE A 6 6.08 14.02 4.11
N LEU A 7 5.04 13.33 4.60
CA LEU A 7 4.73 11.95 4.18
C LEU A 7 3.96 11.87 2.85
N ALA A 8 3.32 12.97 2.42
CA ALA A 8 2.62 13.04 1.14
C ALA A 8 3.53 12.77 -0.07
N GLN A 9 4.77 13.28 -0.05
CA GLN A 9 5.71 13.07 -1.15
C GLN A 9 6.12 11.58 -1.30
N PRO A 10 6.60 10.88 -0.26
CA PRO A 10 6.85 9.44 -0.32
C PRO A 10 5.65 8.62 -0.81
N TRP A 11 4.45 8.90 -0.30
CA TRP A 11 3.25 8.18 -0.74
C TRP A 11 2.95 8.36 -2.22
N ASN A 12 3.10 9.58 -2.74
CA ASN A 12 2.89 9.83 -4.17
C ASN A 12 3.94 9.10 -5.03
N GLN A 13 5.20 9.00 -4.59
CA GLN A 13 6.22 8.22 -5.28
C GLN A 13 5.86 6.72 -5.29
N TYR A 14 5.42 6.17 -4.16
CA TYR A 14 4.99 4.76 -4.10
C TYR A 14 3.77 4.49 -4.98
N ARG A 15 2.74 5.36 -4.98
CA ARG A 15 1.56 5.22 -5.85
C ARG A 15 1.93 5.13 -7.33
N GLN A 16 2.80 6.04 -7.79
CA GLN A 16 3.27 6.03 -9.18
C GLN A 16 4.04 4.74 -9.49
N GLY A 17 4.92 4.31 -8.59
CA GLY A 17 5.66 3.07 -8.74
C GLY A 17 4.76 1.83 -8.82
N ILE A 18 3.76 1.72 -7.94
CA ILE A 18 2.81 0.60 -7.91
C ILE A 18 2.06 0.49 -9.25
N ILE A 19 1.52 1.61 -9.75
CA ILE A 19 0.79 1.64 -11.03
C ILE A 19 1.71 1.18 -12.17
N PHE A 20 2.93 1.71 -12.23
CA PHE A 20 3.90 1.34 -13.26
C PHE A 20 4.27 -0.16 -13.21
N SER A 21 4.55 -0.68 -12.01
CA SER A 21 4.87 -2.09 -11.79
C SER A 21 3.72 -3.01 -12.22
N ILE A 22 2.47 -2.69 -11.86
CA ILE A 22 1.28 -3.44 -12.28
C ILE A 22 1.13 -3.42 -13.81
N GLN A 23 1.30 -2.27 -14.46
CA GLN A 23 1.22 -2.15 -15.92
C GLN A 23 2.30 -2.96 -16.66
N LYS A 24 3.47 -3.13 -16.05
CA LYS A 24 4.56 -3.98 -16.58
C LYS A 24 4.40 -5.46 -16.21
N GLY A 25 3.41 -5.81 -15.38
CA GLY A 25 3.21 -7.16 -14.89
C GLY A 25 4.27 -7.61 -13.87
N ASP A 26 5.02 -6.67 -13.29
CA ASP A 26 5.97 -6.89 -12.21
C ASP A 26 5.25 -6.72 -10.86
N PHE A 27 4.56 -7.78 -10.45
CA PHE A 27 3.79 -7.75 -9.21
C PHE A 27 4.66 -7.83 -7.95
N ASP A 28 5.87 -8.37 -8.05
CA ASP A 28 6.78 -8.45 -6.90
C ASP A 28 7.28 -7.05 -6.50
N ALA A 29 7.62 -6.21 -7.48
CA ALA A 29 7.91 -4.80 -7.21
C ALA A 29 6.70 -4.07 -6.61
N ALA A 30 5.50 -4.30 -7.14
CA ALA A 30 4.27 -3.69 -6.60
C ALA A 30 4.01 -4.12 -5.14
N ILE A 31 4.21 -5.39 -4.80
CA ILE A 31 4.09 -5.93 -3.44
C ILE A 31 5.07 -5.22 -2.50
N VAL A 32 6.34 -5.11 -2.88
CA VAL A 32 7.37 -4.45 -2.05
C VAL A 32 7.02 -2.98 -1.81
N MET A 33 6.53 -2.28 -2.83
CA MET A 33 6.12 -0.87 -2.70
C MET A 33 4.90 -0.72 -1.78
N LEU A 34 3.90 -1.60 -1.88
CA LEU A 34 2.74 -1.62 -0.98
C LEU A 34 3.15 -1.87 0.48
N LEU A 35 4.08 -2.81 0.71
CA LEU A 35 4.63 -3.05 2.04
C LEU A 35 5.39 -1.82 2.57
N GLY A 36 6.17 -1.15 1.71
CA GLY A 36 6.84 0.11 2.05
C GLY A 36 5.85 1.20 2.46
N MET A 37 4.78 1.37 1.68
CA MET A 37 3.71 2.33 1.93
C MET A 37 3.01 2.08 3.27
N CYS A 38 2.77 0.82 3.65
CA CYS A 38 2.28 0.45 4.99
C CYS A 38 3.24 0.88 6.12
N LYS A 39 4.55 0.76 5.92
CA LYS A 39 5.54 1.09 6.96
C LYS A 39 5.68 2.59 7.20
N VAL A 40 5.26 3.42 6.25
CA VAL A 40 5.16 4.88 6.42
C VAL A 40 4.07 5.27 7.43
N LEU A 41 3.03 4.44 7.60
CA LEU A 41 1.98 4.68 8.59
C LEU A 41 2.44 4.32 10.02
N PRO A 42 2.00 5.07 11.05
CA PRO A 42 2.17 4.66 12.44
C PRO A 42 1.49 3.31 12.70
N GLU A 43 2.03 2.55 13.64
CA GLU A 43 1.67 1.13 13.83
C GLU A 43 0.18 0.89 14.01
N GLN A 44 -0.49 1.76 14.78
CA GLN A 44 -1.93 1.70 15.05
C GLN A 44 -2.83 1.92 13.80
N TYR A 45 -2.29 2.51 12.74
CA TYR A 45 -3.01 2.76 11.48
C TYR A 45 -2.57 1.82 10.35
N ARG A 46 -1.64 0.89 10.61
CA ARG A 46 -1.19 -0.03 9.56
C ARG A 46 -2.35 -0.98 9.18
N PRO A 47 -2.66 -1.15 7.89
CA PRO A 47 -3.65 -2.12 7.46
C PRO A 47 -3.17 -3.55 7.71
N VAL A 48 -4.12 -4.45 7.92
CA VAL A 48 -3.87 -5.89 7.85
C VAL A 48 -3.95 -6.29 6.39
N LEU A 49 -2.83 -6.73 5.82
CA LEU A 49 -2.76 -7.20 4.44
C LEU A 49 -3.03 -8.71 4.37
N PRO A 50 -3.63 -9.20 3.27
CA PRO A 50 -3.71 -10.64 3.02
C PRO A 50 -2.30 -11.26 2.94
N PRO A 51 -2.17 -12.57 3.18
CA PRO A 51 -0.89 -13.26 3.01
C PRO A 51 -0.40 -13.15 1.55
N ILE A 52 0.89 -12.90 1.37
CA ILE A 52 1.49 -12.79 0.04
C ILE A 52 1.40 -14.17 -0.64
N PRO A 53 0.84 -14.25 -1.86
CA PRO A 53 0.72 -15.51 -2.57
C PRO A 53 2.11 -16.02 -2.99
N SER A 54 2.33 -17.32 -2.80
CA SER A 54 3.56 -18.03 -3.14
C SER A 54 3.21 -19.40 -3.70
N ALA A 55 3.83 -19.79 -4.81
CA ALA A 55 3.64 -21.13 -5.37
C ALA A 55 4.36 -22.19 -4.53
N LYS A 56 3.67 -23.29 -4.22
CA LYS A 56 4.25 -24.47 -3.54
C LYS A 56 4.68 -25.54 -4.52
N ASN A 57 4.14 -25.52 -5.73
CA ASN A 57 4.42 -26.46 -6.82
C ASN A 57 4.31 -25.77 -8.18
N LEU A 58 4.79 -26.45 -9.23
CA LEU A 58 4.83 -25.92 -10.60
C LEU A 58 3.44 -25.60 -11.16
N ASN A 59 2.40 -26.33 -10.75
CA ASN A 59 1.04 -26.11 -11.25
C ASN A 59 0.44 -24.81 -10.69
N GLU A 60 0.75 -24.48 -9.43
CA GLU A 60 0.34 -23.23 -8.79
C GLU A 60 1.05 -22.01 -9.40
N ASP A 61 2.24 -22.18 -9.97
CA ASP A 61 3.01 -21.09 -10.59
C ASP A 61 2.26 -20.47 -11.79
N PHE A 62 1.46 -21.26 -12.51
CA PHE A 62 0.61 -20.76 -13.60
C PHE A 62 -0.47 -19.79 -13.13
N MET A 63 -1.01 -20.01 -11.91
CA MET A 63 -2.06 -19.17 -11.32
C MET A 63 -1.50 -18.02 -10.50
N LEU A 64 -0.24 -18.14 -10.05
CA LEU A 64 0.42 -17.22 -9.15
C LEU A 64 0.35 -15.76 -9.62
N LYS A 65 0.43 -15.53 -10.93
CA LYS A 65 0.36 -14.18 -11.49
C LYS A 65 -1.03 -13.53 -11.29
N GLN A 66 -2.09 -14.31 -11.44
CA GLN A 66 -3.46 -13.85 -11.19
C GLN A 66 -3.69 -13.59 -9.70
N ASP A 67 -3.17 -14.48 -8.85
CA ASP A 67 -3.26 -14.33 -7.39
C ASP A 67 -2.51 -13.10 -6.90
N LYS A 68 -1.30 -12.85 -7.42
CA LYS A 68 -0.52 -11.63 -7.14
C LYS A 68 -1.25 -10.36 -7.60
N TRP A 69 -1.90 -10.38 -8.77
CA TRP A 69 -2.71 -9.25 -9.23
C TRP A 69 -3.86 -8.97 -8.26
N SER A 70 -4.64 -10.00 -7.92
CA SER A 70 -5.75 -9.90 -6.96
C SER A 70 -5.27 -9.37 -5.60
N TRP A 71 -4.16 -9.91 -5.11
CA TRP A 71 -3.51 -9.45 -3.88
C TRP A 71 -3.14 -7.97 -3.94
N CYS A 72 -2.54 -7.51 -5.03
CA CYS A 72 -2.16 -6.11 -5.21
C CYS A 72 -3.37 -5.18 -5.18
N THR A 73 -4.46 -5.55 -5.85
CA THR A 73 -5.70 -4.75 -5.87
C THR A 73 -6.34 -4.63 -4.48
N VAL A 74 -6.51 -5.75 -3.77
CA VAL A 74 -7.10 -5.77 -2.42
C VAL A 74 -6.21 -5.02 -1.42
N SER A 75 -4.89 -5.23 -1.52
CA SER A 75 -3.93 -4.59 -0.62
C SER A 75 -3.88 -3.10 -0.86
N LEU A 76 -3.81 -2.64 -2.12
CA LEU A 76 -3.82 -1.21 -2.46
C LEU A 76 -5.01 -0.49 -1.86
N GLN A 77 -6.22 -1.03 -2.01
CA GLN A 77 -7.42 -0.46 -1.40
C GLN A 77 -7.28 -0.36 0.14
N SER A 78 -6.83 -1.44 0.78
CA SER A 78 -6.65 -1.49 2.25
C SER A 78 -5.64 -0.45 2.75
N VAL A 79 -4.55 -0.22 2.01
CA VAL A 79 -3.55 0.80 2.36
C VAL A 79 -4.12 2.21 2.19
N GLU A 80 -4.77 2.50 1.07
CA GLU A 80 -5.34 3.83 0.79
C GLU A 80 -6.44 4.20 1.80
N ASP A 81 -7.30 3.26 2.18
CA ASP A 81 -8.32 3.47 3.21
C ASP A 81 -7.68 3.76 4.57
N SER A 82 -6.54 3.16 4.86
CA SER A 82 -5.81 3.36 6.12
C SER A 82 -5.07 4.70 6.15
N ILE A 83 -4.47 5.11 5.02
CA ILE A 83 -3.91 6.46 4.86
C ILE A 83 -5.02 7.50 5.01
N SER A 84 -6.17 7.30 4.37
CA SER A 84 -7.29 8.24 4.42
C SER A 84 -7.82 8.42 5.84
N ARG A 85 -8.01 7.32 6.59
CA ARG A 85 -8.37 7.36 8.01
C ARG A 85 -7.33 8.10 8.85
N TRP A 86 -6.05 7.80 8.64
CA TRP A 86 -4.98 8.48 9.37
C TRP A 86 -4.96 9.99 9.09
N ILE A 87 -5.11 10.40 7.83
CA ILE A 87 -5.18 11.82 7.47
C ILE A 87 -6.37 12.46 8.18
N HIS A 88 -7.57 11.88 8.07
CA HIS A 88 -8.78 12.41 8.69
C HIS A 88 -8.61 12.63 10.21
N ASP A 89 -8.14 11.60 10.93
CA ASP A 89 -7.96 11.65 12.38
C ASP A 89 -6.89 12.65 12.86
N ASN A 90 -5.94 13.00 11.99
CA ASN A 90 -4.88 13.95 12.30
C ASN A 90 -5.12 15.34 11.69
N PHE A 91 -6.04 15.48 10.73
CA PHE A 91 -6.44 16.77 10.16
C PHE A 91 -7.22 17.59 11.21
N ASP A 92 -8.15 16.96 11.93
CA ASP A 92 -8.92 17.61 13.00
C ASP A 92 -8.03 18.07 14.16
N ARG A 93 -6.95 17.32 14.46
CA ARG A 93 -5.96 17.69 15.49
C ARG A 93 -5.12 18.90 15.10
N VAL A 94 -4.89 19.12 13.81
CA VAL A 94 -4.18 20.30 13.30
C VAL A 94 -5.12 21.50 13.23
N ALA A 95 -6.39 21.30 12.83
CA ALA A 95 -7.38 22.38 12.72
C ALA A 95 -7.86 22.92 14.08
N MET A 96 -7.89 22.10 15.14
CA MET A 96 -8.23 22.54 16.51
C MET A 96 -7.02 23.01 17.33
N GLY A 97 -5.84 23.10 16.71
CA GLY A 97 -4.57 23.48 17.35
C GLY A 97 -4.22 24.97 17.29
N THR A 98 -5.17 25.85 16.96
CA THR A 98 -5.05 27.32 17.03
C THR A 98 -6.28 27.93 17.66
#